data_AF-A0A803TBM4-F1
#
_entry.id   AF-A0A803TBM4-F1
#
_cell.length_a   1.000
_cell.length_b   1.000
_cell.length_c   1.000
_cell.angle_alpha   90.00
_cell.angle_beta   90.00
_cell.angle_gamma   90.00
#
_symmetry.space_group_name_H-M   'P 1'
#
loop_
_entity.id
_entity.type
_entity.pdbx_description
1 polymer ?
#
loop_
_entity_poly.entity_id
_entity_poly.type
_entity_poly.pdbx_seq_one_letter_code
_entity_poly.pdbx_strand_id
1 'polypeptide(L)'
;MLRIRFIQLTYIRLCGLLLAVIGWVLCVIATGADEWRVWHSKDVPGTSPAKIWVGIWRVCFVDHPPEGEPTRQCQEFLEQHQSLPTEILIAQDLMPFAIVVLSLALVCMFFALWNVFRNARPEKVFLTFFRVGGVLILMSAFIIFIPLMWNIYSVMVNERIVFPGDFSLPALPNEQTVGFPIYVGFFASGFQVTIVHSVNPVQSRYCALSALIFWDIWLCTRSLRPF
;
A
#
# COMPACT_ATOMS: atom_id res chain seq x y z
N MET A 1 -29.99 16.00 -25.02
CA MET A 1 -28.54 15.74 -24.98
C MET A 1 -27.84 16.26 -23.72
N LEU A 2 -27.99 17.54 -23.34
CA LEU A 2 -27.33 18.12 -22.14
C LEU A 2 -27.64 17.42 -20.81
N ARG A 3 -28.90 17.04 -20.57
CA ARG A 3 -29.34 16.36 -19.33
C ARG A 3 -28.69 14.98 -19.13
N ILE A 4 -28.49 14.22 -20.22
CA ILE A 4 -27.86 12.88 -20.18
C ILE A 4 -26.36 13.00 -19.87
N ARG A 5 -25.66 13.94 -20.51
CA ARG A 5 -24.23 14.20 -20.23
C ARG A 5 -23.99 14.61 -18.78
N PHE A 6 -24.88 15.40 -18.19
CA PHE A 6 -24.75 15.84 -16.80
C PHE A 6 -24.90 14.68 -15.79
N ILE A 7 -25.87 13.78 -16.02
CA ILE A 7 -26.09 12.59 -15.20
C ILE A 7 -24.87 11.64 -15.28
N GLN A 8 -24.35 11.41 -16.48
CA GLN A 8 -23.17 10.55 -16.68
C GLN A 8 -21.93 11.10 -15.97
N LEU A 9 -21.66 12.40 -16.05
CA LEU A 9 -20.52 13.03 -15.38
C LEU A 9 -20.62 12.96 -13.84
N THR A 10 -21.84 13.07 -13.31
CA THR A 10 -22.08 12.96 -11.86
C THR A 10 -21.86 11.53 -11.38
N TYR A 11 -22.34 10.55 -12.13
CA TYR A 11 -22.13 9.13 -11.83
C TYR A 11 -20.63 8.77 -11.81
N ILE A 12 -19.87 9.19 -12.82
CA ILE A 12 -18.42 8.95 -12.90
C ILE A 12 -17.69 9.56 -11.69
N ARG A 13 -18.06 10.77 -11.27
CA ARG A 13 -17.47 11.43 -10.08
C ARG A 13 -17.77 10.68 -8.79
N LEU A 14 -18.99 10.17 -8.62
CA LEU A 14 -19.38 9.38 -7.45
C LEU A 14 -18.67 8.03 -7.43
N CYS A 15 -18.62 7.32 -8.56
CA CYS A 15 -17.84 6.08 -8.68
C CYS A 15 -16.37 6.34 -8.38
N GLY A 16 -15.78 7.42 -8.91
CA GLY A 16 -14.41 7.81 -8.62
C GLY A 16 -14.16 8.04 -7.12
N LEU A 17 -15.07 8.73 -6.43
CA LEU A 17 -14.98 8.93 -4.98
C LEU A 17 -15.07 7.60 -4.21
N LEU A 18 -15.97 6.70 -4.60
CA LEU A 18 -16.11 5.38 -3.97
C LEU A 18 -14.84 4.53 -4.16
N LEU A 19 -14.28 4.49 -5.37
CA LEU A 19 -13.01 3.81 -5.59
C LEU A 19 -11.86 4.46 -4.78
N ALA A 20 -11.86 5.78 -4.59
CA ALA A 20 -10.84 6.46 -3.79
C ALA A 20 -10.94 6.04 -2.31
N VAL A 21 -12.16 5.91 -1.78
CA VAL A 21 -12.39 5.41 -0.41
C VAL A 21 -11.94 3.96 -0.29
N ILE A 22 -12.27 3.10 -1.26
CA ILE A 22 -11.80 1.70 -1.27
C ILE A 22 -10.27 1.66 -1.29
N GLY A 23 -9.62 2.41 -2.18
CA GLY A 23 -8.17 2.50 -2.25
C GLY A 23 -7.54 3.01 -0.95
N TRP A 24 -8.19 3.95 -0.25
CA TRP A 24 -7.76 4.42 1.06
C TRP A 24 -7.83 3.32 2.13
N VAL A 25 -8.96 2.60 2.21
CA VAL A 25 -9.10 1.47 3.15
C VAL A 25 -8.06 0.38 2.88
N LEU A 26 -7.86 0.02 1.60
CA LEU A 26 -6.83 -0.97 1.23
C LEU A 26 -5.42 -0.51 1.60
N CYS A 27 -5.11 0.79 1.47
CA CYS A 27 -3.83 1.34 1.92
C CYS A 27 -3.64 1.22 3.43
N VAL A 28 -4.67 1.52 4.22
CA VAL A 28 -4.66 1.35 5.68
C VAL A 28 -4.43 -0.12 6.05
N ILE A 29 -5.17 -1.04 5.41
CA ILE A 29 -5.02 -2.49 5.62
C ILE A 29 -3.61 -2.95 5.28
N ALA A 30 -3.07 -2.54 4.13
CA ALA A 30 -1.72 -2.89 3.73
C ALA A 30 -0.70 -2.38 4.77
N THR A 31 -0.83 -1.13 5.21
CA THR A 31 0.10 -0.51 6.18
C THR A 31 0.09 -1.21 7.54
N GLY A 32 -1.07 -1.68 8.00
CA GLY A 32 -1.22 -2.34 9.30
C GLY A 32 -0.97 -3.84 9.31
N ALA A 33 -0.73 -4.46 8.15
CA ALA A 33 -0.55 -5.90 8.06
C ALA A 33 0.89 -6.33 8.38
N ASP A 34 1.02 -7.48 9.02
CA ASP A 34 2.30 -7.99 9.54
C ASP A 34 3.03 -8.92 8.56
N GLU A 35 2.50 -9.07 7.34
CA GLU A 35 2.94 -10.08 6.39
C GLU A 35 3.46 -9.45 5.10
N TRP A 36 4.21 -8.35 5.17
CA TRP A 36 4.78 -7.71 3.98
C TRP A 36 5.79 -8.63 3.28
N ARG A 37 6.57 -9.34 4.10
CA ARG A 37 7.60 -10.27 3.65
C ARG A 37 7.51 -11.55 4.48
N VAL A 38 7.55 -12.70 3.81
CA VAL A 38 7.50 -14.00 4.48
C VAL A 38 8.82 -14.73 4.28
N TRP A 39 9.41 -15.17 5.37
CA TRP A 39 10.69 -15.87 5.39
C TRP A 39 10.49 -17.35 5.66
N HIS A 40 11.25 -18.17 4.94
CA HIS A 40 11.27 -19.62 5.08
C HIS A 40 12.66 -20.07 5.56
N SER A 41 12.72 -20.62 6.78
CA SER A 41 13.95 -21.19 7.37
C SER A 41 14.19 -22.64 6.93
N LYS A 42 15.40 -23.20 7.17
CA LYS A 42 15.74 -24.59 6.77
C LYS A 42 15.04 -25.55 7.71
N ASP A 43 14.60 -26.65 7.15
CA ASP A 43 14.30 -27.87 7.91
C ASP A 43 15.61 -28.40 8.48
N VAL A 44 15.95 -28.00 9.72
CA VAL A 44 16.96 -28.71 10.50
C VAL A 44 16.28 -29.99 11.01
N PRO A 45 16.87 -31.18 10.81
CA PRO A 45 16.27 -32.43 11.29
C PRO A 45 16.02 -32.34 12.80
N GLY A 46 14.75 -32.44 13.21
CA GLY A 46 14.33 -32.33 14.61
C GLY A 46 13.79 -30.96 15.03
N THR A 47 13.66 -29.98 14.13
CA THR A 47 13.05 -28.66 14.39
C THR A 47 11.98 -28.36 13.35
N SER A 48 10.82 -27.84 13.77
CA SER A 48 9.74 -27.44 12.85
C SER A 48 10.20 -26.30 11.92
N PRO A 49 9.79 -26.30 10.64
CA PRO A 49 10.08 -25.19 9.73
C PRO A 49 9.59 -23.86 10.30
N ALA A 50 10.52 -22.95 10.58
CA ALA A 50 10.18 -21.62 11.09
C ALA A 50 9.71 -20.73 9.93
N LYS A 51 8.45 -20.31 9.99
CA LYS A 51 7.91 -19.21 9.18
C LYS A 51 7.97 -17.94 9.99
N ILE A 52 8.55 -16.89 9.40
CA ILE A 52 8.63 -15.56 10.00
C ILE A 52 7.91 -14.60 9.07
N TRP A 53 7.01 -13.81 9.64
CA TRP A 53 6.26 -12.77 8.94
C TRP A 53 6.79 -11.42 9.38
N VAL A 54 7.33 -10.67 8.43
CA VAL A 54 7.89 -9.35 8.68
C VAL A 54 6.91 -8.32 8.15
N GLY A 55 6.38 -7.50 9.05
CA GLY A 55 5.54 -6.35 8.74
C GLY A 55 6.33 -5.04 8.72
N ILE A 56 5.62 -3.93 8.67
CA ILE A 56 6.20 -2.59 8.83
C ILE A 56 6.42 -2.24 10.31
N TRP A 57 5.51 -2.67 11.20
CA TRP A 57 5.49 -2.27 12.61
C TRP A 57 6.05 -3.32 13.56
N ARG A 58 5.96 -4.59 13.15
CA ARG A 58 6.32 -5.74 13.99
C ARG A 58 6.69 -6.94 13.13
N VAL A 59 7.38 -7.87 13.76
CA VAL A 59 7.70 -9.19 13.21
C VAL A 59 6.96 -10.24 14.02
N CYS A 60 6.39 -11.23 13.34
CA CYS A 60 5.73 -12.37 13.97
C CYS A 60 6.42 -13.67 13.58
N PHE A 61 6.44 -14.64 14.50
CA PHE A 61 6.99 -15.97 14.29
C PHE A 61 6.21 -17.00 15.10
N VAL A 62 6.35 -18.28 14.75
CA VAL A 62 5.75 -19.37 15.53
C VAL A 62 6.75 -19.82 16.58
N ASP A 63 6.42 -19.59 17.84
CA ASP A 63 7.18 -20.10 18.97
C ASP A 63 6.71 -21.52 19.33
N HIS A 64 7.67 -22.41 19.57
CA HIS A 64 7.45 -23.82 19.91
C HIS A 64 8.00 -24.07 21.32
N PRO A 65 7.21 -23.78 22.37
CA PRO A 65 7.66 -24.02 23.74
C PRO A 65 7.90 -25.53 23.98
N PRO A 66 8.88 -25.91 24.81
CA PRO A 66 9.24 -27.31 25.06
C PRO A 66 8.09 -28.13 25.66
N GLU A 67 7.15 -27.48 26.34
CA GLU A 67 5.91 -28.06 26.82
C GLU A 67 4.74 -27.13 26.45
N GLY A 68 4.14 -27.32 25.27
CA GLY A 68 2.97 -26.56 24.86
C GLY A 68 2.62 -26.65 23.38
N GLU A 69 1.48 -26.07 23.04
CA GLU A 69 1.05 -25.88 21.65
C GLU A 69 1.85 -24.73 21.00
N PRO A 70 2.16 -24.82 19.69
CA PRO A 70 2.82 -23.73 18.98
C PRO A 70 1.95 -22.47 18.99
N THR A 71 2.51 -21.33 19.37
CA THR A 71 1.80 -20.05 19.41
C THR A 71 2.45 -19.01 18.50
N ARG A 72 1.63 -18.17 17.85
CA ARG A 72 2.13 -17.03 17.06
C ARG A 72 2.49 -15.90 18.01
N GLN A 73 3.78 -15.63 18.15
CA GLN A 73 4.31 -14.49 18.90
C GLN A 73 4.60 -13.35 17.93
N CYS A 74 4.34 -12.10 18.35
CA CYS A 74 4.61 -10.90 17.56
C CYS A 74 5.34 -9.89 18.43
N GLN A 75 6.45 -9.37 17.91
CA GLN A 75 7.31 -8.42 18.62
C GLN A 75 7.43 -7.14 17.80
N GLU A 76 7.15 -6.01 18.45
CA GLU A 76 7.14 -4.69 17.84
C GLU A 76 8.55 -4.15 17.63
N PHE A 77 8.72 -3.35 16.57
CA PHE A 77 9.94 -2.62 16.33
C PHE A 77 9.96 -1.36 17.20
N LEU A 78 10.54 -1.45 18.40
CA LEU A 78 10.70 -0.27 19.26
C LEU A 78 11.82 0.64 18.72
N GLU A 79 11.66 1.96 18.82
CA GLU A 79 12.59 2.98 18.30
C GLU A 79 14.05 2.84 18.77
N GLN A 80 14.29 2.09 19.84
CA GLN A 80 15.63 1.84 20.39
C GLN A 80 16.44 0.80 19.58
N HIS A 81 15.83 0.18 18.57
CA HIS A 81 16.42 -0.90 17.79
C HIS A 81 17.22 -0.34 16.59
N GLN A 82 18.45 0.09 16.88
CA GLN A 82 19.42 0.70 15.95
C GLN A 82 19.83 -0.18 14.76
N SER A 83 19.25 -1.37 14.59
CA SER A 83 19.60 -2.37 13.57
C SER A 83 18.48 -2.64 12.56
N LEU A 84 17.35 -1.94 12.61
CA LEU A 84 16.33 -2.09 11.59
C LEU A 84 16.83 -1.61 10.23
N PRO A 85 16.52 -2.33 9.15
CA PRO A 85 17.01 -2.01 7.82
C PRO A 85 16.19 -0.83 7.25
N THR A 86 16.87 0.02 6.48
CA THR A 86 16.38 1.34 6.05
C THR A 86 15.05 1.25 5.29
N GLU A 87 14.80 0.17 4.55
CA GLU A 87 13.56 -0.04 3.81
C GLU A 87 12.31 -0.09 4.71
N ILE A 88 12.42 -0.65 5.92
CA ILE A 88 11.31 -0.72 6.87
C ILE A 88 11.06 0.67 7.48
N LEU A 89 12.12 1.41 7.82
CA LEU A 89 12.01 2.77 8.35
C LEU A 89 11.35 3.71 7.33
N ILE A 90 11.78 3.65 6.07
CA ILE A 90 11.16 4.42 4.99
C ILE A 90 9.69 4.04 4.80
N ALA A 91 9.33 2.76 4.93
CA ALA A 91 7.93 2.33 4.86
C ALA A 91 7.10 2.82 6.06
N GLN A 92 7.67 2.85 7.27
CA GLN A 92 7.04 3.39 8.47
C GLN A 92 6.68 4.87 8.35
N ASP A 93 7.45 5.64 7.58
CA ASP A 93 7.17 7.06 7.34
C ASP A 93 6.25 7.29 6.12
N LEU A 94 6.59 6.69 4.98
CA LEU A 94 5.89 6.97 3.72
C LEU A 94 4.46 6.44 3.70
N MET A 95 4.18 5.26 4.29
CA MET A 95 2.85 4.67 4.24
C MET A 95 1.83 5.47 5.07
N PRO A 96 2.09 5.85 6.35
CA PRO A 96 1.22 6.77 7.09
C PRO A 96 1.11 8.15 6.44
N PHE A 97 2.21 8.69 5.90
CA PHE A 97 2.17 9.97 5.21
C PHE A 97 1.22 9.92 4.00
N ALA A 98 1.28 8.86 3.19
CA ALA A 98 0.34 8.65 2.09
C ALA A 98 -1.12 8.58 2.57
N ILE A 99 -1.39 7.85 3.66
CA ILE A 99 -2.75 7.76 4.24
C ILE A 99 -3.26 9.16 4.62
N VAL A 100 -2.44 10.00 5.24
CA VAL A 100 -2.81 11.39 5.61
C VAL A 100 -3.11 12.23 4.36
N VAL A 101 -2.24 12.18 3.35
CA VAL A 101 -2.44 12.90 2.08
C VAL A 101 -3.74 12.46 1.40
N LEU A 102 -4.03 11.17 1.39
CA LEU A 102 -5.23 10.60 0.80
C LEU A 102 -6.50 10.97 1.60
N SER A 103 -6.42 10.99 2.93
CA SER A 103 -7.50 11.49 3.79
C SER A 103 -7.81 12.96 3.48
N LEU A 104 -6.79 13.81 3.34
CA LEU A 104 -6.98 15.21 2.95
C LEU A 104 -7.66 15.34 1.58
N ALA A 105 -7.26 14.51 0.61
CA ALA A 105 -7.88 14.47 -0.70
C ALA A 105 -9.37 14.09 -0.65
N LEU A 106 -9.71 13.06 0.14
CA LEU A 106 -11.10 12.63 0.36
C LEU A 106 -11.92 13.74 1.01
N VAL A 107 -11.37 14.45 2.01
CA VAL A 107 -12.04 15.60 2.66
C VAL A 107 -12.31 16.71 1.65
N CYS A 108 -11.35 17.07 0.80
CA CYS A 108 -11.54 18.05 -0.26
C CYS A 108 -12.67 17.67 -1.22
N MET A 109 -12.71 16.40 -1.66
CA MET A 109 -13.74 15.92 -2.58
C MET A 109 -15.12 15.82 -1.92
N PHE A 110 -15.19 15.36 -0.66
CA PHE A 110 -16.43 15.31 0.10
C PHE A 110 -16.98 16.71 0.35
N PHE A 111 -16.12 17.66 0.71
CA PHE A 111 -16.51 19.07 0.86
C PHE A 111 -17.01 19.66 -0.46
N ALA A 112 -16.36 19.37 -1.59
CA ALA A 112 -16.83 19.79 -2.91
C ALA A 112 -18.25 19.27 -3.18
N LEU A 113 -18.50 17.97 -2.95
CA LEU A 113 -19.79 17.34 -3.17
C LEU A 113 -20.88 17.90 -2.23
N TRP A 114 -20.56 18.10 -0.96
CA TRP A 114 -21.47 18.69 0.03
C TRP A 114 -21.95 20.09 -0.37
N ASN A 115 -21.05 20.92 -0.90
CA ASN A 115 -21.39 22.27 -1.35
C ASN A 115 -22.31 22.28 -2.59
N VAL A 116 -22.21 21.26 -3.46
CA VAL A 116 -23.15 21.08 -4.58
C VAL A 116 -24.53 20.74 -4.06
N PHE A 117 -24.65 19.81 -3.10
CA PHE A 117 -25.94 19.46 -2.51
C PHE A 117 -26.62 20.64 -1.80
N ARG A 118 -25.85 21.51 -1.13
CA ARG A 118 -26.39 22.72 -0.47
C ARG A 118 -26.62 23.91 -1.41
N ASN A 119 -26.35 23.77 -2.71
CA ASN A 119 -26.44 24.84 -3.71
C ASN A 119 -25.69 26.13 -3.28
N ALA A 120 -24.61 25.98 -2.49
CA ALA A 120 -24.07 27.06 -1.66
C ALA A 120 -22.89 27.81 -2.29
N ARG A 121 -22.28 27.28 -3.37
CA ARG A 121 -21.06 27.86 -3.97
C ARG A 121 -21.05 27.80 -5.49
N PRO A 122 -20.34 28.73 -6.18
CA PRO A 122 -20.23 28.74 -7.63
C PRO A 122 -19.46 27.53 -8.16
N GLU A 123 -19.82 27.07 -9.36
CA GLU A 123 -19.28 25.89 -10.06
C GLU A 123 -17.73 25.86 -10.11
N LYS A 124 -17.08 27.03 -10.19
CA LYS A 124 -15.61 27.17 -10.19
C LYS A 124 -14.97 26.63 -8.91
N VAL A 125 -15.60 26.85 -7.76
CA VAL A 125 -15.07 26.40 -6.46
C VAL A 125 -15.16 24.88 -6.37
N PHE A 126 -16.28 24.30 -6.82
CA PHE A 126 -16.47 22.85 -6.90
C PHE A 126 -15.38 22.17 -7.76
N LEU A 127 -15.14 22.68 -8.98
CA LEU A 127 -14.14 22.13 -9.88
C LEU A 127 -12.71 22.24 -9.31
N THR A 128 -12.42 23.32 -8.59
CA THR A 128 -11.12 23.53 -7.96
C THR A 128 -10.84 22.50 -6.88
N PHE A 129 -11.77 22.27 -5.94
CA PHE A 129 -11.60 21.26 -4.90
C PHE A 129 -11.47 19.85 -5.45
N PHE A 130 -12.23 19.53 -6.50
CA PHE A 130 -12.11 18.23 -7.17
C PHE A 130 -10.72 18.06 -7.81
N ARG A 131 -10.19 19.13 -8.43
CA ARG A 131 -8.86 19.10 -9.06
C ARG A 131 -7.74 18.96 -8.02
N VAL A 132 -7.83 19.69 -6.91
CA VAL A 132 -6.87 19.56 -5.79
C VAL A 132 -6.92 18.15 -5.20
N GLY A 133 -8.12 17.62 -4.94
CA GLY A 133 -8.28 16.25 -4.46
C GLY A 133 -7.67 15.22 -5.41
N GLY A 134 -7.90 15.35 -6.72
CA GLY A 134 -7.28 14.47 -7.72
C GLY A 134 -5.75 14.51 -7.74
N VAL A 135 -5.15 15.70 -7.58
CA VAL A 135 -3.67 15.84 -7.48
C VAL A 135 -3.14 15.18 -6.22
N LEU A 136 -3.81 15.36 -5.07
CA LEU A 136 -3.41 14.74 -3.81
C LEU A 136 -3.51 13.21 -3.86
N ILE A 137 -4.56 12.66 -4.47
CA ILE A 137 -4.68 11.20 -4.71
C ILE A 137 -3.52 10.69 -5.55
N LEU A 138 -3.17 11.40 -6.63
CA LEU A 138 -2.07 11.00 -7.51
C LEU A 138 -0.73 11.02 -6.77
N MET A 139 -0.47 12.06 -5.98
CA MET A 139 0.73 12.16 -5.15
C MET A 139 0.80 11.01 -4.14
N SER A 140 -0.31 10.72 -3.44
CA SER A 140 -0.39 9.59 -2.51
C SER A 140 -0.09 8.26 -3.19
N ALA A 141 -0.63 8.01 -4.39
CA ALA A 141 -0.38 6.77 -5.12
C ALA A 141 1.12 6.57 -5.41
N PHE A 142 1.84 7.62 -5.82
CA PHE A 142 3.28 7.55 -6.01
C PHE A 142 4.06 7.33 -4.71
N ILE A 143 3.65 7.97 -3.61
CA ILE A 143 4.26 7.76 -2.30
C ILE A 143 4.12 6.30 -1.86
N ILE A 144 2.95 5.69 -2.03
CA ILE A 144 2.69 4.26 -1.70
C ILE A 144 3.56 3.34 -2.56
N PHE A 145 3.81 3.69 -3.82
CA PHE A 145 4.55 2.85 -4.73
C PHE A 145 6.03 2.66 -4.33
N ILE A 146 6.66 3.69 -3.77
CA ILE A 146 8.06 3.66 -3.35
C ILE A 146 8.38 2.51 -2.38
N PRO A 147 7.73 2.39 -1.19
CA PRO A 147 8.00 1.32 -0.24
C PRO A 147 7.58 -0.06 -0.77
N LEU A 148 6.53 -0.16 -1.60
CA LEU A 148 6.12 -1.43 -2.21
C LEU A 148 7.18 -1.96 -3.20
N MET A 149 7.69 -1.08 -4.07
CA MET A 149 8.75 -1.42 -5.02
C MET A 149 10.03 -1.82 -4.31
N TRP A 150 10.41 -1.06 -3.29
CA TRP A 150 11.61 -1.34 -2.51
C TRP A 150 11.50 -2.69 -1.81
N ASN A 151 10.35 -3.00 -1.19
CA ASN A 151 10.14 -4.29 -0.54
C ASN A 151 10.27 -5.46 -1.52
N ILE A 152 9.66 -5.35 -2.72
CA ILE A 152 9.81 -6.36 -3.76
C ILE A 152 11.28 -6.51 -4.16
N TYR A 153 11.98 -5.41 -4.38
CA TYR A 153 13.40 -5.44 -4.75
C TYR A 153 14.24 -6.16 -3.68
N SER A 154 14.04 -5.83 -2.40
CA SER A 154 14.72 -6.50 -1.28
C SER A 154 14.43 -7.99 -1.25
N VAL A 155 13.17 -8.41 -1.48
CA VAL A 155 12.81 -9.84 -1.60
C VAL A 155 13.56 -10.51 -2.76
N MET A 156 13.57 -9.88 -3.94
CA MET A 156 14.21 -10.43 -5.14
C MET A 156 15.72 -10.62 -4.99
N VAL A 157 16.39 -9.73 -4.27
CA VAL A 157 17.84 -9.80 -4.00
C VAL A 157 18.15 -10.66 -2.76
N ASN A 158 17.12 -11.22 -2.11
CA ASN A 158 17.24 -11.95 -0.84
C ASN A 158 18.03 -11.15 0.22
N GLU A 159 17.73 -9.86 0.32
CA GLU A 159 18.40 -8.96 1.26
C GLU A 159 18.20 -9.43 2.71
N ARG A 160 19.29 -9.38 3.50
CA ARG A 160 19.34 -9.89 4.87
C ARG A 160 18.88 -8.82 5.85
N ILE A 161 18.03 -9.19 6.80
CA ILE A 161 17.63 -8.31 7.90
C ILE A 161 18.35 -8.79 9.17
N VAL A 162 19.16 -7.92 9.77
CA VAL A 162 19.83 -8.19 11.04
C VAL A 162 18.91 -7.74 12.16
N PHE A 163 18.10 -8.67 12.67
CA PHE A 163 17.30 -8.39 13.86
C PHE A 163 18.22 -8.21 15.08
N PRO A 164 17.89 -7.31 16.01
CA PRO A 164 18.66 -7.16 17.24
C PRO A 164 18.62 -8.44 18.07
N GLY A 165 19.65 -8.67 18.89
CA GLY A 165 19.89 -9.95 19.58
C GLY A 165 18.80 -10.39 20.57
N ASP A 166 17.86 -9.51 20.91
CA ASP A 166 16.70 -9.84 21.75
C ASP A 166 15.69 -10.74 21.03
N PHE A 167 15.73 -10.77 19.69
CA PHE A 167 14.92 -11.64 18.87
C PHE A 167 15.73 -12.92 18.65
N SER A 168 15.32 -14.03 19.25
CA SER A 168 15.89 -15.37 19.02
C SER A 168 15.56 -15.91 17.61
N LEU A 169 15.74 -15.08 16.58
CA LEU A 169 15.43 -15.35 15.20
C LEU A 169 16.71 -15.68 14.42
N PRO A 170 16.65 -16.58 13.43
CA PRO A 170 17.78 -16.82 12.54
C PRO A 170 18.12 -15.54 11.77
N ALA A 171 19.41 -15.19 11.75
CA ALA A 171 19.91 -14.01 11.03
C ALA A 171 19.79 -14.13 9.48
N LEU A 172 19.38 -15.29 8.96
CA LEU A 172 19.30 -15.53 7.52
C LEU A 172 18.14 -16.44 7.11
N PRO A 173 17.23 -15.99 6.23
CA PRO A 173 16.26 -16.86 5.57
C PRO A 173 16.90 -17.60 4.39
N ASN A 174 16.38 -18.78 4.04
CA ASN A 174 16.80 -19.43 2.79
C ASN A 174 16.07 -18.85 1.60
N GLU A 175 14.77 -18.67 1.77
CA GLU A 175 13.88 -18.19 0.75
C GLU A 175 12.99 -17.11 1.34
N GLN A 176 12.71 -16.11 0.51
CA GLN A 176 11.92 -14.96 0.86
C GLN A 176 10.83 -14.79 -0.18
N THR A 177 9.60 -14.61 0.29
CA THR A 177 8.44 -14.43 -0.59
C THR A 177 7.74 -13.12 -0.29
N VAL A 178 7.21 -12.50 -1.35
CA VAL A 178 6.41 -11.27 -1.26
C VAL A 178 5.07 -11.63 -0.63
N GLY A 179 4.74 -10.98 0.48
CA GLY A 179 3.52 -11.29 1.18
C GLY A 179 2.28 -10.55 0.66
N PHE A 180 1.11 -11.00 1.13
CA PHE A 180 -0.19 -10.53 0.64
C PHE A 180 -0.42 -8.99 0.68
N PRO A 181 -0.03 -8.26 1.74
CA PRO A 181 -0.23 -6.82 1.87
C PRO A 181 0.40 -6.00 0.74
N ILE A 182 1.50 -6.48 0.15
CA ILE A 182 2.15 -5.81 -0.97
C ILE A 182 1.20 -5.73 -2.16
N TYR A 183 0.57 -6.85 -2.53
CA TYR A 183 -0.42 -6.89 -3.61
C TYR A 183 -1.63 -5.99 -3.32
N VAL A 184 -2.08 -5.97 -2.06
CA VAL A 184 -3.16 -5.07 -1.63
C VAL A 184 -2.77 -3.60 -1.84
N GLY A 185 -1.54 -3.22 -1.50
CA GLY A 185 -0.99 -1.88 -1.75
C GLY A 185 -0.95 -1.52 -3.25
N PHE A 186 -0.61 -2.46 -4.13
CA PHE A 186 -0.69 -2.23 -5.58
C PHE A 186 -2.11 -1.99 -6.05
N PHE A 187 -3.08 -2.79 -5.61
CA PHE A 187 -4.48 -2.58 -5.98
C PHE A 187 -4.98 -1.23 -5.45
N ALA A 188 -4.62 -0.86 -4.22
CA ALA A 188 -4.92 0.45 -3.64
C ALA A 188 -4.40 1.60 -4.53
N SER A 189 -3.11 1.56 -4.88
CA SER A 189 -2.48 2.58 -5.73
C SER A 189 -3.05 2.58 -7.16
N GLY A 190 -3.29 1.40 -7.73
CA GLY A 190 -3.86 1.26 -9.08
C GLY A 190 -5.27 1.86 -9.18
N PHE A 191 -6.12 1.63 -8.18
CA PHE A 191 -7.43 2.29 -8.09
C PHE A 191 -7.29 3.82 -8.01
N GLN A 192 -6.37 4.31 -7.16
CA GLN A 192 -6.12 5.75 -7.01
C GLN A 192 -5.71 6.43 -8.34
N VAL A 193 -4.80 5.81 -9.10
CA VAL A 193 -4.35 6.34 -10.41
C VAL A 193 -5.48 6.32 -11.45
N THR A 194 -6.29 5.25 -11.50
CA THR A 194 -7.36 5.08 -12.48
C THR A 194 -8.47 6.12 -12.34
N ILE A 195 -8.76 6.55 -11.10
CA ILE A 195 -9.74 7.59 -10.80
C ILE A 195 -9.34 8.93 -11.41
N VAL A 196 -8.07 9.31 -11.31
CA VAL A 196 -7.56 10.60 -11.83
C VAL A 196 -7.75 10.69 -13.35
N HIS A 197 -7.55 9.57 -14.06
CA HIS A 197 -7.79 9.50 -15.50
C HIS A 197 -9.26 9.70 -15.87
N SER A 198 -10.19 9.17 -15.06
CA SER A 198 -11.61 9.18 -15.35
C SER A 198 -12.29 10.53 -15.08
N VAL A 199 -11.72 11.37 -14.19
CA VAL A 199 -12.40 12.59 -13.75
C VAL A 199 -11.81 13.90 -14.28
N ASN A 200 -10.58 13.91 -14.84
CA ASN A 200 -9.98 15.12 -15.41
C ASN A 200 -9.33 14.87 -16.79
N PRO A 201 -9.99 15.22 -17.92
CA PRO A 201 -9.40 15.06 -19.25
C PRO A 201 -8.14 15.93 -19.48
N VAL A 202 -7.95 17.02 -18.71
CA VAL A 202 -6.74 17.86 -18.78
C VAL A 202 -5.52 17.20 -18.11
N GLN A 203 -5.72 16.28 -17.17
CA GLN A 203 -4.64 15.52 -16.51
C GLN A 203 -4.22 14.26 -17.31
N SER A 204 -5.07 13.83 -18.26
CA SER A 204 -4.94 12.57 -19.03
C SER A 204 -3.61 12.42 -19.78
N ARG A 205 -2.99 13.51 -20.26
CA ARG A 205 -1.72 13.43 -21.03
C ARG A 205 -0.51 13.01 -20.18
N TYR A 206 -0.51 13.28 -18.88
CA TYR A 206 0.61 12.92 -18.00
C TYR A 206 0.45 11.51 -17.38
N CYS A 207 -0.78 10.98 -17.28
CA CYS A 207 -1.08 9.69 -16.62
C CYS A 207 -1.03 8.45 -17.55
N ALA A 208 -1.10 8.60 -18.87
CA ALA A 208 -0.97 7.47 -19.80
C ALA A 208 0.41 6.79 -19.68
N LEU A 209 1.45 7.56 -19.34
CA LEU A 209 2.80 7.06 -19.08
C LEU A 209 2.87 6.23 -17.78
N SER A 210 2.17 6.65 -16.72
CA SER A 210 2.22 5.98 -15.41
C SER A 210 1.43 4.68 -15.34
N ALA A 211 0.34 4.55 -16.11
CA ALA A 211 -0.46 3.33 -16.18
C ALA A 211 0.27 2.18 -16.92
N LEU A 212 1.07 2.51 -17.94
CA LEU A 212 1.92 1.54 -18.64
C LEU A 212 3.02 0.99 -17.71
N ILE A 213 3.68 1.88 -16.97
CA ILE A 213 4.70 1.50 -15.97
C ILE A 213 4.11 0.55 -14.92
N PHE A 214 2.90 0.83 -14.42
CA PHE A 214 2.22 -0.03 -13.44
C PHE A 214 1.89 -1.43 -13.99
N TRP A 215 1.39 -1.49 -15.23
CA TRP A 215 0.99 -2.74 -15.87
C TRP A 215 2.20 -3.63 -16.20
N ASP A 216 3.27 -3.02 -16.73
CA ASP A 216 4.51 -3.73 -17.06
C ASP A 216 5.23 -4.26 -15.81
N ILE A 217 5.25 -3.48 -14.72
CA ILE A 217 5.83 -3.91 -13.44
C ILE A 217 5.00 -5.03 -12.80
N TRP A 218 3.66 -4.92 -12.82
CA TRP A 218 2.79 -5.98 -12.28
C TRP A 218 2.93 -7.29 -13.08
N LEU A 219 2.99 -7.23 -14.41
CA LEU A 219 3.27 -8.38 -15.27
C LEU A 219 4.63 -9.00 -14.98
N CYS A 220 5.66 -8.19 -14.75
CA CYS A 220 6.99 -8.65 -14.37
C CYS A 220 6.97 -9.44 -13.05
N THR A 221 6.26 -8.94 -12.02
CA THR A 221 6.11 -9.66 -10.74
C THR A 221 5.31 -10.97 -10.87
N ARG A 222 4.32 -11.04 -11.77
CA ARG A 222 3.53 -12.26 -11.99
C ARG A 222 4.29 -13.36 -12.73
N SER A 223 5.23 -12.98 -13.61
CA SER A 223 6.02 -13.93 -14.41
C SER A 223 7.11 -14.66 -13.61
N LEU A 224 7.33 -14.30 -12.35
CA LEU A 224 8.45 -14.79 -11.52
C LEU A 224 8.02 -15.76 -10.42
N ARG A 225 6.79 -16.33 -10.48
CA ARG A 225 6.48 -17.53 -9.68
C ARG A 225 7.26 -18.73 -10.26
N PRO A 226 8.15 -19.41 -9.52
CA PRO A 226 8.31 -20.83 -9.75
C PRO A 226 7.01 -21.50 -9.27
N PHE A 227 6.59 -22.52 -10.00
CA PHE A 227 5.46 -23.39 -9.62
C PHE A 227 5.65 -23.98 -8.22
#